data_AF-A0AB39LSZ7-F1
#
_entry.id   AF-A0AB39LSZ7-F1
#
_cell.length_a   1.000
_cell.length_b   1.000
_cell.length_c   1.000
_cell.angle_alpha   90.00
_cell.angle_beta   90.00
_cell.angle_gamma   90.00
#
_symmetry.space_group_name_H-M   'P 1'
#
loop_
_entity.id
_entity.type
_entity.pdbx_description
1 polymer ?
#
loop_
_entity_poly.entity_id
_entity_poly.type
_entity_poly.pdbx_seq_one_letter_code
_entity_poly.pdbx_strand_id
1 'polypeptide(L)'
;MREDARTLLATEPPAQALHAWMLRFADWAGERRGICEALVAMSASGRFGTGPVCDEVQQILAMVLEAGAAAGELRSDIDPVAVGGILAGLLSVAGAPEQRPQLNRMLDVVVDGLRLR
;
A
#
# COMPACT_ATOMS: atom_id res chain seq x y z
N MET A 1 -8.42 8.60 -2.26
CA MET A 1 -7.72 7.41 -1.72
C MET A 1 -8.63 6.20 -1.55
N ARG A 2 -9.67 6.25 -0.71
CA ARG A 2 -10.58 5.11 -0.55
C ARG A 2 -11.43 4.82 -1.78
N GLU A 3 -12.00 5.85 -2.40
CA GLU A 3 -12.81 5.69 -3.60
C GLU A 3 -11.98 5.19 -4.79
N ASP A 4 -10.73 5.63 -4.87
CA ASP A 4 -9.76 5.13 -5.84
C ASP A 4 -9.55 3.63 -5.72
N ALA A 5 -9.40 3.12 -4.48
CA ALA A 5 -9.27 1.68 -4.23
C ALA A 5 -10.52 0.90 -4.65
N ARG A 6 -11.71 1.44 -4.35
CA ARG A 6 -12.98 0.80 -4.75
C ARG A 6 -13.15 0.75 -6.26
N THR A 7 -12.79 1.84 -6.95
CA THR A 7 -12.84 1.89 -8.41
C THR A 7 -11.90 0.86 -9.00
N LEU A 8 -10.65 0.78 -8.51
CA LEU A 8 -9.68 -0.22 -8.95
C LEU A 8 -10.16 -1.66 -8.71
N LEU A 9 -10.72 -1.94 -7.53
CA LEU A 9 -11.30 -3.26 -7.23
C LEU A 9 -12.51 -3.62 -8.11
N ALA A 10 -13.23 -2.61 -8.62
CA ALA A 10 -14.36 -2.84 -9.52
C ALA A 10 -13.92 -3.13 -10.96
N THR A 11 -12.71 -2.72 -11.35
CA THR A 11 -12.23 -2.81 -12.74
C THR A 11 -11.07 -3.77 -12.94
N GLU A 12 -10.34 -4.13 -11.88
CA GLU A 12 -9.11 -4.92 -11.93
C GLU A 12 -9.15 -6.10 -10.94
N PRO A 13 -8.39 -7.18 -11.21
CA PRO A 13 -8.14 -8.21 -10.20
C PRO A 13 -7.53 -7.61 -8.93
N PRO A 14 -7.95 -8.05 -7.72
CA PRO A 14 -7.44 -7.56 -6.44
C PRO A 14 -5.92 -7.34 -6.34
N ALA A 15 -5.09 -8.23 -6.90
CA ALA A 15 -3.63 -8.02 -6.86
C ALA A 15 -3.19 -6.79 -7.69
N GLN A 16 -3.79 -6.62 -8.87
CA GLN A 16 -3.52 -5.46 -9.74
C GLN A 16 -4.09 -4.17 -9.13
N ALA A 17 -5.27 -4.25 -8.54
CA ALA A 17 -5.88 -3.14 -7.82
C ALA A 17 -5.00 -2.67 -6.65
N LEU A 18 -4.44 -3.60 -5.87
CA LEU A 18 -3.52 -3.30 -4.77
C LEU A 18 -2.26 -2.60 -5.28
N HIS A 19 -1.63 -3.16 -6.32
CA HIS A 19 -0.45 -2.58 -6.94
C HIS A 19 -0.71 -1.14 -7.41
N ALA A 20 -1.75 -0.95 -8.23
CA ALA A 20 -2.12 0.34 -8.78
C ALA A 20 -2.47 1.36 -7.69
N TRP A 21 -3.16 0.92 -6.64
CA TRP A 21 -3.49 1.78 -5.52
C TRP A 21 -2.24 2.25 -4.76
N MET A 22 -1.30 1.36 -4.46
CA MET A 22 -0.04 1.72 -3.80
C MET A 22 0.80 2.70 -4.63
N LEU A 23 0.82 2.54 -5.96
CA LEU A 23 1.52 3.45 -6.85
C LEU A 23 0.90 4.86 -6.83
N ARG A 24 -0.44 4.94 -6.91
CA ARG A 24 -1.18 6.21 -6.83
C ARG A 24 -1.03 6.87 -5.45
N PHE A 25 -1.00 6.06 -4.39
CA PHE A 25 -0.71 6.54 -3.04
C PHE A 25 0.67 7.19 -2.99
N ALA A 26 1.67 6.55 -3.61
CA ALA A 26 3.03 7.07 -3.67
C ALA A 26 3.15 8.36 -4.49
N ASP A 27 2.34 8.56 -5.54
CA ASP A 27 2.27 9.82 -6.29
C ASP A 27 1.76 10.95 -5.40
N TRP A 28 0.63 10.73 -4.74
CA TRP A 28 0.07 11.69 -3.80
C TRP A 28 0.99 12.01 -2.61
N ALA A 29 1.70 11.00 -2.09
CA ALA A 29 2.62 11.16 -0.98
C ALA A 29 3.93 11.85 -1.41
N GLY A 30 4.43 11.56 -2.61
CA GLY A 30 5.65 12.16 -3.17
C GLY A 30 5.55 13.67 -3.38
N GLU A 31 4.35 14.18 -3.66
CA GLU A 31 4.07 15.62 -3.71
C GLU A 31 4.11 16.30 -2.32
N ARG A 32 4.13 15.51 -1.25
CA ARG A 32 3.97 15.96 0.14
C ARG A 32 5.01 15.33 1.05
N ARG A 33 6.25 15.81 0.95
CA ARG A 33 7.44 15.26 1.64
C ARG A 33 7.22 14.95 3.14
N GLY A 34 6.50 15.80 3.87
CA GLY A 34 6.19 15.59 5.29
C GLY A 34 5.29 14.38 5.58
N ILE A 35 4.52 13.90 4.60
CA ILE A 35 3.68 12.71 4.75
C ILE A 35 4.51 11.43 4.69
N CYS A 36 5.46 11.34 3.75
CA CYS A 36 6.38 10.22 3.69
C CYS A 36 7.19 10.10 5.00
N GLU A 37 7.71 11.22 5.51
CA GLU A 37 8.43 11.25 6.78
C GLU A 37 7.56 10.81 7.97
N ALA A 38 6.31 11.27 8.03
CA ALA A 38 5.37 10.85 9.08
C ALA A 38 5.03 9.35 9.02
N LEU A 39 4.78 8.80 7.83
CA LEU A 39 4.51 7.37 7.64
C LEU A 39 5.68 6.51 8.10
N VAL A 40 6.90 6.92 7.75
CA VAL A 40 8.13 6.24 8.17
C VAL A 40 8.31 6.31 9.68
N ALA A 41 8.15 7.49 10.28
CA ALA A 41 8.29 7.67 11.72
C ALA A 41 7.25 6.85 12.51
N MET A 42 6.01 6.79 12.02
CA MET A 42 4.96 6.00 12.65
C MET A 42 5.21 4.49 12.51
N SER A 43 5.69 4.04 11.36
CA SER A 43 6.10 2.64 11.16
C SER A 43 7.25 2.25 12.08
N ALA A 44 8.31 3.07 12.12
CA ALA A 44 9.49 2.83 12.93
C ALA A 44 9.20 2.79 14.44
N SER A 45 8.12 3.45 14.87
CA SER A 45 7.70 3.44 16.27
C SER A 45 6.68 2.35 16.61
N GLY A 46 6.36 1.45 15.68
CA GLY A 46 5.35 0.39 15.88
C GLY A 46 3.92 0.94 16.01
N ARG A 47 3.70 2.16 15.52
CA ARG A 47 2.48 2.93 15.67
C ARG A 47 1.83 3.24 14.32
N PHE A 48 2.13 2.45 13.29
CA PHE A 48 1.45 2.57 12.01
C PHE A 48 -0.05 2.31 12.21
N GLY A 49 -0.89 3.22 11.70
CA GLY A 49 -2.33 3.23 12.02
C GLY A 49 -2.67 3.96 13.32
N THR A 50 -1.87 4.94 13.73
CA THR A 50 -2.23 5.90 14.79
C THR A 50 -2.14 7.35 14.30
N GLY A 51 -3.02 7.73 13.37
CA GLY A 51 -3.09 9.08 12.83
C GLY A 51 -3.88 9.12 11.52
N PRO A 52 -4.53 10.24 11.16
CA PRO A 52 -5.61 10.25 10.18
C PRO A 52 -5.24 9.61 8.83
N VAL A 53 -4.03 9.91 8.33
CA VAL A 53 -3.53 9.36 7.07
C VAL A 53 -3.14 7.88 7.20
N CYS A 54 -2.46 7.50 8.28
CA CYS A 54 -2.07 6.10 8.48
C CYS A 54 -3.31 5.21 8.70
N ASP A 55 -4.30 5.70 9.45
CA ASP A 55 -5.55 4.99 9.72
C ASP A 55 -6.35 4.80 8.42
N GLU A 56 -6.41 5.83 7.58
CA GLU A 56 -7.07 5.74 6.28
C GLU A 56 -6.36 4.73 5.37
N VAL A 57 -5.03 4.80 5.26
CA VAL A 57 -4.20 3.85 4.50
C VAL A 57 -4.41 2.43 5.00
N GLN A 58 -4.39 2.23 6.32
CA GLN A 58 -4.63 0.94 6.95
C GLN A 58 -6.00 0.36 6.60
N GLN A 59 -7.06 1.16 6.72
CA GLN A 59 -8.41 0.72 6.37
C GLN A 59 -8.56 0.39 4.88
N ILE A 60 -7.85 1.10 4.00
CA ILE A 60 -7.88 0.81 2.56
C ILE A 60 -7.12 -0.48 2.26
N LEU A 61 -5.94 -0.68 2.85
CA LEU A 61 -5.18 -1.91 2.70
C LEU A 61 -6.00 -3.11 3.19
N ALA A 62 -6.65 -3.00 4.35
CA ALA A 62 -7.54 -4.04 4.87
C ALA A 62 -8.64 -4.38 3.86
N MET A 63 -9.35 -3.37 3.32
CA MET A 63 -10.40 -3.56 2.32
C MET A 63 -9.92 -4.31 1.07
N VAL A 64 -8.75 -3.92 0.52
CA VAL A 64 -8.22 -4.54 -0.70
C VAL A 64 -7.73 -5.97 -0.43
N LEU A 65 -7.08 -6.20 0.71
CA LEU A 65 -6.62 -7.52 1.12
C LEU A 65 -7.78 -8.48 1.40
N GLU A 66 -8.83 -8.02 2.08
CA GLU A 66 -10.05 -8.79 2.32
C GLU A 66 -10.74 -9.18 1.00
N ALA A 67 -10.86 -8.24 0.06
CA ALA A 67 -11.41 -8.52 -1.27
C ALA A 67 -10.57 -9.56 -2.04
N GLY A 68 -9.24 -9.45 -1.99
CA GLY A 68 -8.35 -10.40 -2.62
C GLY A 68 -8.36 -11.79 -1.99
N ALA A 69 -8.48 -11.87 -0.67
CA ALA A 69 -8.65 -13.12 0.05
C ALA A 69 -9.98 -13.79 -0.29
N ALA A 70 -11.09 -13.02 -0.33
CA ALA A 70 -12.40 -13.53 -0.72
C ALA A 70 -12.46 -14.01 -2.17
N ALA A 71 -11.69 -13.39 -3.07
CA ALA A 71 -11.55 -13.81 -4.46
C ALA A 71 -10.60 -15.00 -4.66
N GLY A 72 -9.86 -15.43 -3.62
CA GLY A 72 -8.86 -16.48 -3.72
C GLY A 72 -7.61 -16.07 -4.52
N GLU A 73 -7.32 -14.77 -4.64
CA GLU A 73 -6.14 -14.26 -5.34
C GLU A 73 -5.00 -13.88 -4.38
N LEU A 74 -5.33 -13.39 -3.18
CA LEU A 74 -4.35 -12.95 -2.18
C LEU A 74 -4.40 -13.82 -0.92
N ARG A 75 -3.24 -13.99 -0.26
CA ARG A 75 -3.12 -14.70 1.02
C ARG A 75 -3.94 -13.99 2.11
N SER A 76 -4.59 -14.76 2.97
CA SER A 76 -5.48 -14.26 4.03
C SER A 76 -4.83 -14.17 5.41
N ASP A 77 -3.58 -14.61 5.56
CA ASP A 77 -2.84 -14.69 6.82
C ASP A 77 -1.90 -13.50 7.05
N ILE A 78 -2.03 -12.42 6.27
CA ILE A 78 -1.21 -11.21 6.39
C ILE A 78 -1.99 -10.08 7.08
N ASP A 79 -1.34 -9.44 8.06
CA ASP A 79 -1.88 -8.27 8.74
C ASP A 79 -1.77 -7.01 7.83
N PRO A 80 -2.86 -6.26 7.58
CA PRO A 80 -2.82 -4.98 6.87
C PRO A 80 -1.81 -3.98 7.47
N VAL A 81 -1.56 -4.03 8.78
CA VAL A 81 -0.54 -3.22 9.47
C VAL A 81 0.85 -3.52 8.94
N ALA A 82 1.18 -4.81 8.75
CA ALA A 82 2.45 -5.23 8.20
C ALA A 82 2.62 -4.76 6.74
N VAL A 83 1.57 -4.86 5.92
CA VAL A 83 1.59 -4.37 4.53
C VAL A 83 1.78 -2.85 4.48
N GLY A 84 1.15 -2.11 5.38
CA GLY A 84 1.34 -0.66 5.51
C GLY A 84 2.76 -0.28 5.91
N GLY A 85 3.36 -1.03 6.84
CA GLY A 85 4.76 -0.85 7.23
C GLY A 85 5.73 -1.13 6.08
N ILE A 86 5.48 -2.17 5.29
CA ILE A 86 6.26 -2.46 4.06
C ILE A 86 6.16 -1.28 3.10
N LEU A 87 4.95 -0.80 2.81
CA LEU A 87 4.74 0.36 1.93
C LEU A 87 5.49 1.60 2.42
N ALA A 88 5.44 1.91 3.72
CA ALA A 88 6.20 3.01 4.30
C ALA A 88 7.71 2.83 4.14
N GLY A 89 8.22 1.59 4.32
CA GLY A 89 9.61 1.24 4.05
C GLY A 89 10.00 1.49 2.60
N LEU A 90 9.17 1.04 1.65
CA LEU A 90 9.39 1.29 0.22
C LEU A 90 9.44 2.79 -0.11
N LEU A 91 8.53 3.59 0.46
CA LEU A 91 8.50 5.03 0.28
C LEU A 91 9.71 5.74 0.91
N SER A 92 10.31 5.17 1.97
CA SER A 92 11.55 5.70 2.53
C SER A 92 12.75 5.54 1.58
N VAL A 93 12.76 4.47 0.78
CA VAL A 93 13.84 4.13 -0.15
C VAL A 93 13.62 4.78 -1.53
N ALA A 94 12.37 4.77 -2.01
CA ALA A 94 11.99 5.11 -3.38
C ALA A 94 10.72 6.00 -3.46
N GLY A 95 10.51 6.87 -2.48
CA GLY A 95 9.34 7.75 -2.43
C GLY A 95 9.45 9.00 -3.30
N ALA A 96 10.64 9.36 -3.78
CA ALA A 96 10.81 10.53 -4.65
C ALA A 96 10.25 10.25 -6.07
N PRO A 97 9.69 11.26 -6.76
CA PRO A 97 9.15 11.09 -8.12
C PRO A 97 10.14 10.46 -9.10
N GLU A 98 11.42 10.83 -9.02
CA GLU A 98 12.48 10.33 -9.89
C GLU A 98 12.77 8.83 -9.68
N GLN A 99 12.39 8.30 -8.51
CA GLN A 99 12.57 6.91 -8.12
C GLN A 99 11.33 6.04 -8.42
N ARG A 100 10.27 6.59 -9.03
CA ARG A 100 9.03 5.86 -9.33
C ARG A 100 9.25 4.54 -10.10
N PRO A 101 10.15 4.45 -11.10
CA PRO A 101 10.42 3.16 -11.76
C PRO A 101 11.01 2.10 -10.81
N GLN A 102 11.78 2.52 -9.81
CA GLN A 102 12.30 1.62 -8.78
C GLN A 102 11.19 1.20 -7.83
N LEU A 103 10.35 2.13 -7.37
CA LEU A 103 9.21 1.82 -6.52
C LEU A 103 8.28 0.80 -7.19
N ASN A 104 7.96 0.99 -8.47
CA ASN A 104 7.10 0.06 -9.21
C ASN A 104 7.64 -1.38 -9.15
N ARG A 105 8.92 -1.58 -9.44
CA ARG A 105 9.56 -2.90 -9.35
C ARG A 105 9.54 -3.49 -7.94
N MET A 106 9.66 -2.65 -6.91
CA MET A 106 9.57 -3.12 -5.52
C MET A 106 8.14 -3.50 -5.14
N LEU A 107 7.15 -2.76 -5.62
CA LEU A 107 5.73 -3.07 -5.45
C LEU A 107 5.35 -4.37 -6.17
N ASP A 108 5.88 -4.61 -7.37
CA ASP A 108 5.70 -5.88 -8.09
C ASP A 108 6.11 -7.08 -7.20
N VAL A 109 7.29 -7.01 -6.57
CA VAL A 109 7.79 -8.04 -5.65
C VAL A 109 6.86 -8.24 -4.44
N VAL A 110 6.37 -7.14 -3.84
CA VAL A 110 5.47 -7.22 -2.70
C VAL A 110 4.16 -7.90 -3.09
N VAL A 111 3.56 -7.48 -4.21
CA VAL A 111 2.28 -8.02 -4.68
C VAL A 111 2.42 -9.48 -5.10
N ASP A 112 3.52 -9.86 -5.76
CA ASP A 112 3.83 -11.26 -6.05
C ASP A 112 3.97 -12.12 -4.79
N GLY A 113 4.54 -11.56 -3.71
CA GLY A 113 4.63 -12.23 -2.42
C GLY A 113 3.29 -12.36 -1.67
N LEU A 114 2.28 -11.59 -2.07
CA LEU A 114 0.92 -11.65 -1.50
C LEU A 114 -0.02 -12.57 -2.30
N ARG A 115 0.31 -12.92 -3.55
CA ARG A 115 -0.51 -13.81 -4.37
C ARG A 115 -0.56 -15.22 -3.80
N LEU A 116 -1.74 -15.85 -3.84
CA LEU A 116 -1.88 -17.28 -3.60
C LEU A 116 -1.20 -18.07 -4.74
N ARG A 117 -0.51 -19.13 -4.37
CA ARG A 117 0.15 -20.05 -5.33
C ARG A 117 -0.75 -21.21 -5.69
#